data_AF-A0A9E6AEX7-F1
#
_entry.id   AF-A0A9E6AEX7-F1
#
_cell.length_a   1.000
_cell.length_b   1.000
_cell.length_c   1.000
_cell.angle_alpha   90.00
_cell.angle_beta   90.00
_cell.angle_gamma   90.00
#
_symmetry.space_group_name_H-M   'P 1'
#
loop_
_entity.id
_entity.type
_entity.pdbx_description
1 polymer ?
#
loop_
_entity_poly.entity_id
_entity_poly.type
_entity_poly.pdbx_seq_one_letter_code
_entity_poly.pdbx_strand_id
1 'polypeptide(L)'
;MKITAEDYAILESAIKITMARTGLSIDNYTSLGLTAKRYRWDMLEQSGIKIGDGINTDGDVNIYAYANKKHIDTALRKITRTK
;
A
#
# COMPACT_ATOMS: atom_id res chain seq x y z
N MET A 1 -8.53 -7.96 9.04
CA MET A 1 -7.35 -7.69 8.17
C MET A 1 -6.31 -8.73 8.53
N LYS A 2 -5.76 -9.47 7.57
CA LYS A 2 -4.79 -10.57 7.85
C LYS A 2 -3.35 -10.16 7.57
N ILE A 3 -3.01 -8.93 7.98
CA ILE A 3 -1.65 -8.37 7.98
C ILE A 3 -1.32 -8.17 9.45
N THR A 4 -0.12 -8.55 9.89
CA THR A 4 0.29 -8.37 11.29
C THR A 4 0.35 -6.87 11.63
N ALA A 5 0.33 -6.54 12.92
CA ALA A 5 0.45 -5.14 13.34
C ALA A 5 1.81 -4.54 12.93
N GLU A 6 2.87 -5.34 12.99
CA GLU A 6 4.24 -4.97 12.63
C GLU A 6 4.35 -4.70 11.11
N ASP A 7 3.91 -5.65 10.30
CA ASP A 7 3.85 -5.51 8.83
C ASP A 7 3.00 -4.30 8.40
N TYR A 8 1.88 -4.08 9.09
CA TYR A 8 1.04 -2.92 8.82
C TYR A 8 1.76 -1.61 9.15
N ALA A 9 2.54 -1.55 10.23
CA ALA A 9 3.29 -0.36 10.62
C ALA A 9 4.41 -0.04 9.63
N ILE A 10 5.12 -1.07 9.14
CA ILE A 10 6.14 -0.93 8.08
C ILE A 10 5.50 -0.38 6.81
N LEU A 11 4.40 -1.00 6.37
CA LEU A 11 3.63 -0.54 5.21
C LEU A 11 3.13 0.90 5.38
N GLU A 12 2.55 1.22 6.54
CA GLU A 12 2.04 2.57 6.83
C GLU A 12 3.15 3.62 6.79
N SER A 13 4.31 3.33 7.38
CA SER A 13 5.46 4.23 7.39
C SER A 13 5.93 4.55 5.97
N ALA A 14 6.17 3.52 5.16
CA ALA A 14 6.70 3.71 3.81
C ALA A 14 5.69 4.42 2.88
N ILE A 15 4.40 4.11 2.98
CA ILE A 15 3.38 4.79 2.18
C ILE A 15 3.29 6.27 2.58
N LYS A 16 3.31 6.59 3.89
CA LYS A 16 3.29 8.00 4.36
C LYS A 16 4.53 8.77 3.89
N ILE A 17 5.71 8.16 3.97
CA ILE A 17 6.95 8.74 3.45
C ILE A 17 6.83 8.99 1.95
N THR A 18 6.27 8.04 1.20
CA THR A 18 6.09 8.15 -0.25
C THR A 18 5.11 9.25 -0.63
N MET A 19 3.99 9.37 0.07
CA MET A 19 3.04 10.47 -0.11
C MET A 19 3.71 11.82 0.15
N ALA A 20 4.47 11.94 1.24
CA ALA A 20 5.21 13.17 1.56
C ALA A 20 6.29 13.50 0.51
N ARG A 21 7.00 12.49 0.00
CA ARG A 21 8.07 12.65 -0.99
C ARG A 21 7.54 13.03 -2.38
N THR A 22 6.41 12.45 -2.79
CA THR A 22 5.86 12.64 -4.13
C THR A 22 4.98 13.90 -4.23
N GLY A 23 4.38 14.31 -3.11
CA GLY A 23 3.39 15.39 -3.09
C GLY A 23 2.09 15.04 -3.82
N LEU A 24 1.95 13.79 -4.29
CA LEU A 24 0.75 13.34 -5.00
C LEU A 24 -0.37 13.09 -3.99
N SER A 25 -1.53 13.64 -4.29
CA SER A 25 -2.77 13.44 -3.53
C SER A 25 -3.80 12.70 -4.36
N ILE A 26 -4.88 12.25 -3.70
CA ILE A 26 -6.03 11.69 -4.40
C ILE A 26 -6.65 12.70 -5.38
N ASP A 27 -6.62 14.00 -5.08
CA ASP A 27 -7.19 15.04 -5.93
C ASP A 27 -6.41 15.21 -7.24
N ASN A 28 -5.08 15.02 -7.20
CA ASN A 28 -4.27 14.96 -8.42
C ASN A 28 -4.70 13.80 -9.32
N TYR A 29 -5.10 12.67 -8.74
CA TYR A 29 -5.54 11.51 -9.51
C TYR A 29 -6.96 11.69 -10.04
N THR A 30 -7.90 12.17 -9.21
CA THR A 30 -9.30 12.36 -9.64
C THR A 30 -9.43 13.44 -10.71
N SER A 31 -8.61 14.51 -10.67
CA SER A 31 -8.59 15.53 -11.73
C SER A 31 -8.14 14.99 -13.09
N LEU A 32 -7.36 13.90 -13.10
CA LEU A 32 -6.94 13.17 -14.31
C LEU A 32 -7.92 12.05 -14.71
N GLY A 33 -9.06 11.92 -14.02
CA GLY A 33 -10.02 10.83 -14.23
C GLY A 33 -9.55 9.47 -13.71
N LEU A 34 -8.49 9.42 -12.89
CA LEU A 34 -7.98 8.19 -12.30
C LEU A 34 -8.71 7.82 -11.01
N THR A 35 -8.74 6.52 -10.72
CA THR A 35 -9.45 5.99 -9.56
C THR A 35 -8.62 6.08 -8.28
N ALA A 36 -9.28 6.15 -7.12
CA ALA A 36 -8.64 6.02 -5.82
C ALA A 36 -7.85 4.73 -5.64
N LYS A 37 -8.29 3.65 -6.30
CA LYS A 37 -7.54 2.40 -6.34
C LYS A 37 -6.19 2.60 -7.03
N ARG A 38 -6.16 3.29 -8.17
CA ARG A 38 -4.89 3.55 -8.86
C ARG A 38 -3.91 4.31 -7.97
N TYR A 39 -4.38 5.38 -7.33
CA TYR A 39 -3.56 6.15 -6.37
C TYR A 39 -2.92 5.27 -5.29
N ARG A 40 -3.71 4.40 -4.65
CA ARG A 40 -3.20 3.48 -3.61
C ARG A 40 -2.09 2.57 -4.10
N TRP A 41 -2.28 1.96 -5.26
CA TRP A 41 -1.32 0.99 -5.81
C TRP A 41 -0.07 1.68 -6.34
N ASP A 42 -0.18 2.89 -6.89
CA ASP A 42 0.99 3.68 -7.30
C ASP A 42 1.81 4.13 -6.08
N MET A 43 1.18 4.50 -4.96
CA MET A 43 1.89 4.80 -3.71
C MET A 43 2.66 3.57 -3.19
N LEU A 44 2.07 2.38 -3.31
CA LEU A 44 2.77 1.13 -2.97
C LEU A 44 3.95 0.88 -3.90
N GLU A 45 3.76 0.98 -5.22
CA GLU A 45 4.82 0.78 -6.21
C GLU A 45 5.98 1.76 -5.99
N GLN A 46 5.68 3.04 -5.81
CA GLN A 46 6.69 4.09 -5.61
C GLN A 46 7.38 3.99 -4.24
N SER A 47 6.76 3.34 -3.24
CA SER A 47 7.39 3.12 -1.94
C SER A 47 8.61 2.20 -2.02
N GLY A 48 8.68 1.35 -3.04
CA GLY A 48 9.76 0.38 -3.21
C GLY A 48 9.73 -0.77 -2.21
N ILE A 49 8.73 -0.84 -1.33
CA ILE A 49 8.53 -1.97 -0.42
C ILE A 49 8.31 -3.24 -1.24
N LYS A 50 9.04 -4.29 -0.88
CA LYS A 50 8.85 -5.63 -1.41
C LYS A 50 7.80 -6.36 -0.59
N ILE A 51 6.77 -6.85 -1.27
CA ILE A 51 5.77 -7.72 -0.67
C ILE A 51 6.18 -9.17 -0.89
N GLY A 52 6.52 -9.87 0.19
CA GLY A 52 6.84 -11.29 0.19
C GLY A 52 5.62 -12.16 0.44
N ASP A 53 5.72 -13.45 0.12
CA ASP A 53 4.71 -14.46 0.45
C ASP A 53 4.96 -15.13 1.82
N GLY A 54 6.13 -14.84 2.43
CA GLY A 54 6.59 -15.43 3.70
C GLY A 54 6.84 -16.94 3.64
N ILE A 55 6.92 -17.52 2.44
CA ILE A 55 7.13 -18.96 2.21
C ILE A 55 8.29 -19.18 1.23
N ASN A 56 8.21 -18.61 0.02
CA ASN A 56 9.21 -18.75 -1.04
C ASN A 56 9.94 -17.44 -1.34
N THR A 57 9.37 -16.30 -0.94
CA THR A 57 9.89 -14.96 -1.18
C THR A 57 9.70 -14.12 0.07
N ASP A 58 10.82 -13.76 0.68
CA ASP A 58 10.85 -12.77 1.77
C ASP A 58 10.84 -11.35 1.19
N GLY A 59 9.92 -10.53 1.67
CA GLY A 59 9.84 -9.09 1.40
C GLY A 59 10.00 -8.28 2.69
N ASP A 60 10.01 -6.95 2.55
CA ASP A 60 9.99 -6.04 3.70
C ASP A 60 8.69 -6.16 4.49
N VAL A 61 7.61 -6.58 3.81
CA VAL A 61 6.33 -6.94 4.40
C VAL A 61 5.94 -8.31 3.86
N ASN A 62 5.80 -9.28 4.77
CA ASN A 62 5.46 -10.65 4.41
C ASN A 62 3.95 -10.89 4.52
N ILE A 63 3.33 -11.24 3.40
CA ILE A 63 1.89 -11.43 3.31
C ILE A 63 1.65 -12.88 2.91
N TYR A 64 1.24 -13.71 3.87
CA TYR A 64 0.93 -15.12 3.65
C TYR A 64 0.06 -15.32 2.40
N ALA A 65 0.29 -16.37 1.62
CA ALA A 65 -0.35 -16.60 0.32
C ALA A 65 -1.90 -16.46 0.29
N TYR A 66 -2.60 -16.66 1.41
CA TYR A 66 -4.05 -16.46 1.50
C TYR A 66 -4.47 -14.97 1.65
N ALA A 67 -3.54 -14.09 2.02
CA ALA A 67 -3.74 -12.65 2.18
C ALA A 67 -3.62 -11.96 0.81
N ASN A 68 -4.62 -12.26 -0.01
CA ASN A 68 -4.84 -11.78 -1.37
C ASN A 68 -4.78 -10.24 -1.50
N LYS A 69 -4.63 -9.73 -2.74
CA LYS A 69 -4.61 -8.29 -3.13
C LYS A 69 -5.66 -7.42 -2.42
N LYS A 70 -6.79 -8.02 -2.02
CA LYS A 70 -7.87 -7.37 -1.25
C LYS A 70 -7.41 -6.89 0.13
N HIS A 71 -6.58 -7.65 0.84
CA HIS A 71 -6.08 -7.27 2.17
C HIS A 71 -5.11 -6.11 2.09
N ILE A 72 -4.18 -6.15 1.12
CA ILE A 72 -3.29 -5.03 0.79
C ILE A 72 -4.11 -3.79 0.45
N ASP A 73 -5.07 -3.90 -0.48
CA ASP A 73 -5.91 -2.76 -0.86
C ASP A 73 -6.73 -2.23 0.33
N THR A 74 -7.16 -3.09 1.25
CA THR A 74 -7.85 -2.66 2.48
C THR A 74 -6.91 -1.88 3.41
N ALA A 75 -5.65 -2.32 3.55
CA ALA A 75 -4.66 -1.61 4.35
C ALA A 75 -4.29 -0.27 3.71
N LEU A 76 -3.96 -0.27 2.43
CA LEU A 76 -3.66 0.94 1.67
C LEU A 76 -4.80 1.95 1.77
N ARG A 77 -6.05 1.50 1.66
CA ARG A 77 -7.24 2.36 1.79
C ARG A 77 -7.33 3.07 3.13
N LYS A 78 -6.98 2.39 4.23
CA LYS A 78 -6.91 3.01 5.55
C LYS A 78 -5.78 4.03 5.63
N ILE A 79 -4.61 3.69 5.12
CA ILE A 79 -3.42 4.55 5.17
C ILE A 79 -3.62 5.82 4.33
N THR A 80 -4.11 5.67 3.10
CA THR A 80 -4.32 6.79 2.16
C THR A 80 -5.62 7.55 2.38
N ARG A 81 -6.47 7.10 3.32
CA ARG A 81 -7.78 7.71 3.65
C ARG A 81 -8.72 7.88 2.45
N THR A 82 -8.62 7.01 1.46
CA THR A 82 -9.53 7.01 0.30
C THR A 82 -10.69 6.06 0.57
N LYS A 83 -11.96 6.45 0.36
CA LYS A 83 -13.11 5.53 0.54
C LYS A 83 -13.14 4.41 -0.50
#